data_AF-A0AAN0JP44-F1
#
_entry.id   AF-A0AAN0JP44-F1
#
_cell.length_a   1.000
_cell.length_b   1.000
_cell.length_c   1.000
_cell.angle_alpha   90.00
_cell.angle_beta   90.00
_cell.angle_gamma   90.00
#
_symmetry.space_group_name_H-M   'P 1'
#
loop_
_entity.id
_entity.type
_entity.pdbx_description
1 polymer ?
#
loop_
_entity_poly.entity_id
_entity_poly.type
_entity_poly.pdbx_seq_one_letter_code
_entity_poly.pdbx_strand_id
1 'polypeptide(L)'
;MSLVAMGDGYEYNSKIKFWESVRGFKMSCMKDEVLLEPTVKLVDEYCLISTSDVIKKFDITTVKASDLDFKSSFTLTIKQNDTCYVSLSMYYMYMYISVFIKCM
;
A
#
# COMPACT_ATOMS: atom_id res chain seq x y z
N MET A 1 -7.55 -2.52 12.42
CA MET A 1 -6.53 -2.24 11.40
C MET A 1 -6.72 -3.23 10.27
N SER A 2 -6.98 -2.72 9.08
CA SER A 2 -7.33 -3.55 7.91
C SER A 2 -6.45 -3.20 6.73
N LEU A 3 -6.14 -4.21 5.92
CA LEU A 3 -5.43 -4.08 4.66
C LEU A 3 -6.40 -4.17 3.49
N VAL A 4 -6.14 -3.40 2.44
CA VAL A 4 -6.80 -3.52 1.14
C VAL A 4 -5.79 -3.24 0.03
N ALA A 5 -5.91 -3.97 -1.08
CA ALA A 5 -5.11 -3.74 -2.27
C ALA A 5 -5.68 -2.56 -3.06
N MET A 6 -4.80 -1.65 -3.43
CA MET A 6 -5.09 -0.52 -4.29
C MET A 6 -4.37 -0.67 -5.63
N GLY A 7 -5.06 -0.30 -6.71
CA GLY A 7 -4.49 -0.21 -8.06
C GLY A 7 -4.64 1.21 -8.60
N ASP A 8 -3.52 1.90 -8.78
CA ASP A 8 -3.48 3.23 -9.40
C ASP A 8 -2.27 3.33 -10.34
N GLY A 9 -2.56 3.17 -11.64
CA GLY A 9 -1.54 3.25 -12.68
C GLY A 9 -0.95 4.66 -12.87
N TYR A 10 -1.73 5.70 -12.59
CA TYR A 10 -1.25 7.08 -12.68
C TYR A 10 -0.22 7.36 -11.58
N GLU A 11 -0.52 6.93 -10.35
CA GLU A 11 0.41 7.10 -9.25
C GLU A 11 1.67 6.25 -9.42
N TYR A 12 1.52 5.00 -9.85
CA TYR A 12 2.69 4.17 -10.14
C TYR A 12 3.60 4.80 -11.22
N ASN A 13 3.02 5.36 -12.28
CA ASN A 13 3.80 6.01 -13.32
C ASN A 13 4.51 7.27 -12.80
N SER A 14 3.83 8.10 -12.00
CA SER A 14 4.38 9.36 -11.49
C SER A 14 5.38 9.19 -10.34
N LYS A 15 5.26 8.13 -9.52
CA LYS A 15 6.14 7.89 -8.37
C LYS A 15 7.24 6.89 -8.66
N ILE A 16 6.95 5.83 -9.42
CA ILE A 16 7.89 4.74 -9.69
C ILE A 16 8.51 4.87 -11.08
N LYS A 17 7.71 4.94 -12.15
CA LYS A 17 8.29 5.02 -13.52
C LYS A 17 8.99 6.33 -13.81
N PHE A 18 8.65 7.41 -13.11
CA PHE A 18 9.33 8.71 -13.22
C PHE A 18 10.86 8.59 -13.18
N TRP A 19 11.39 7.72 -12.32
CA TRP A 19 12.82 7.51 -12.14
C TRP A 19 13.50 6.74 -13.29
N GLU A 20 12.75 6.17 -14.24
CA GLU A 20 13.34 5.54 -15.44
C GLU A 20 14.01 6.54 -16.35
N SER A 21 13.43 7.73 -16.49
CA SER A 21 13.93 8.80 -17.34
C SER A 21 13.47 10.15 -16.81
N VAL A 22 14.31 10.76 -15.97
CA VAL A 22 14.10 12.11 -15.46
C VAL A 22 14.72 13.06 -16.46
N ARG A 23 13.90 13.63 -17.35
CA ARG A 23 14.33 14.58 -18.40
C ARG A 23 15.45 14.03 -19.31
N GLY A 24 15.42 12.72 -19.58
CA GLY A 24 16.44 12.04 -20.40
C GLY A 24 17.58 11.40 -19.60
N PHE A 25 17.64 11.59 -18.28
CA PHE A 25 18.61 10.95 -17.41
C PHE A 25 18.01 9.72 -16.72
N LYS A 26 18.70 8.58 -16.79
CA LYS A 26 18.29 7.35 -16.12
C LYS A 26 18.66 7.43 -14.63
N MET A 27 17.65 7.52 -13.76
CA MET A 27 17.81 7.58 -12.30
C MET A 27 17.17 6.35 -11.63
N SER A 28 17.22 5.19 -12.29
CA SER A 28 16.46 4.01 -11.88
C SER A 28 16.83 3.45 -10.51
N CYS A 29 18.01 3.79 -9.97
CA CYS A 29 18.42 3.43 -8.61
C CYS A 29 17.50 4.00 -7.52
N MET A 30 16.84 5.13 -7.78
CA MET A 30 15.93 5.75 -6.81
C MET A 30 14.62 4.97 -6.63
N LYS A 31 14.27 4.09 -7.59
CA LYS A 31 13.03 3.33 -7.53
C LYS A 31 12.96 2.44 -6.30
N ASP A 32 14.06 1.76 -5.98
CA ASP A 32 14.08 0.78 -4.90
C ASP A 32 13.87 1.46 -3.55
N GLU A 33 14.47 2.63 -3.35
CA GLU A 33 14.27 3.45 -2.15
C GLU A 33 12.83 3.97 -2.03
N VAL A 34 12.25 4.44 -3.14
CA VAL A 34 10.86 4.96 -3.13
C VAL A 34 9.82 3.86 -2.88
N LEU A 35 10.10 2.61 -3.29
CA LEU A 35 9.21 1.48 -2.98
C LEU A 35 9.16 1.15 -1.49
N LEU A 36 10.25 1.42 -0.76
CA LEU A 36 10.34 1.19 0.68
C LEU A 36 9.69 2.30 1.51
N GLU A 37 9.47 3.47 0.93
CA GLU A 37 8.90 4.62 1.63
C GLU A 37 7.36 4.54 1.66
N PRO A 38 6.73 4.36 2.84
CA PRO A 38 5.29 4.38 2.95
C PRO A 38 4.75 5.81 2.79
N THR A 39 3.74 5.98 1.95
CA THR A 39 3.09 7.30 1.76
C THR A 39 1.72 7.34 2.42
N VAL A 40 1.41 8.46 3.07
CA VAL A 40 0.11 8.71 3.71
C VAL A 40 -0.72 9.62 2.81
N LYS A 41 -1.92 9.18 2.41
CA LYS A 41 -2.83 10.01 1.59
C LYS A 41 -4.30 9.65 1.77
N LEU A 42 -5.16 10.52 1.25
CA LEU A 42 -6.56 10.18 0.97
C LEU A 42 -6.61 9.40 -0.35
N VAL A 43 -7.43 8.35 -0.37
CA VAL A 43 -7.58 7.45 -1.51
C VAL A 43 -9.05 7.45 -1.91
N ASP A 44 -9.28 7.47 -3.22
CA ASP A 44 -10.62 7.31 -3.77
C ASP A 44 -11.03 5.82 -3.77
N GLU A 45 -12.31 5.55 -3.55
CA GLU A 45 -12.87 4.21 -3.51
C GLU A 45 -12.68 3.47 -4.83
N TYR A 46 -12.62 4.17 -5.98
CA TYR A 46 -12.37 3.53 -7.27
C TYR A 46 -11.00 2.86 -7.37
N CYS A 47 -10.00 3.33 -6.61
CA CYS A 47 -8.67 2.76 -6.60
C CYS A 47 -8.62 1.42 -5.83
N LEU A 48 -9.65 1.08 -5.05
CA LEU A 48 -9.67 -0.13 -4.22
C LEU A 48 -10.09 -1.35 -5.06
N ILE A 49 -9.16 -2.27 -5.25
CA ILE A 49 -9.33 -3.40 -6.18
C ILE A 49 -9.56 -4.75 -5.48
N SER A 50 -9.52 -4.82 -4.14
CA SER A 50 -9.75 -6.07 -3.39
C SER A 50 -10.79 -5.96 -2.28
N THR A 51 -11.15 -7.10 -1.69
CA THR A 51 -11.73 -7.12 -0.33
C THR A 51 -10.73 -6.57 0.68
N SER A 52 -11.24 -6.00 1.78
CA SER A 52 -10.42 -5.68 2.94
C SER A 52 -10.29 -6.89 3.87
N ASP A 53 -9.15 -7.01 4.53
CA ASP A 53 -8.91 -8.03 5.55
C ASP A 53 -8.34 -7.41 6.83
N VAL A 54 -8.80 -7.88 7.99
CA VAL A 54 -8.47 -7.29 9.29
C VAL A 54 -7.22 -7.96 9.84
N ILE A 55 -6.09 -7.27 9.80
CA ILE A 55 -4.81 -7.81 10.27
C ILE A 55 -4.61 -7.73 11.78
N LYS A 56 -5.23 -6.75 12.44
CA LYS A 56 -5.13 -6.59 13.90
C LYS A 56 -6.29 -5.78 14.45
N LYS A 57 -6.85 -6.25 15.56
CA LYS A 57 -7.79 -5.49 16.40
C LYS A 57 -7.08 -5.21 17.72
N PHE A 58 -7.14 -3.95 18.15
CA PHE A 58 -6.63 -3.52 19.45
C PHE A 58 -7.81 -3.10 20.29
N ASP A 59 -7.90 -3.67 21.48
CA ASP A 59 -8.81 -3.21 22.52
C ASP A 59 -8.00 -2.35 23.48
N ILE A 60 -8.29 -1.05 23.51
CA ILE A 60 -7.56 -0.05 24.30
C ILE A 60 -7.59 -0.35 25.80
N THR A 61 -8.53 -1.16 26.27
CA THR A 61 -8.67 -1.50 27.69
C THR A 61 -7.78 -2.66 28.12
N THR A 62 -7.35 -3.50 27.18
CA THR A 62 -6.61 -4.74 27.46
C THR A 62 -5.26 -4.84 26.76
N VAL A 63 -4.99 -3.97 25.78
CA VAL A 63 -3.76 -3.98 24.98
C VAL A 63 -2.52 -3.64 25.81
N LYS A 64 -1.43 -4.38 25.60
CA LYS A 64 -0.11 -4.10 26.18
C LYS A 64 0.84 -3.56 25.12
N ALA A 65 1.90 -2.87 25.56
CA ALA A 65 2.95 -2.39 24.66
C ALA A 65 3.62 -3.54 23.86
N SER A 66 3.73 -4.73 24.45
CA SER A 66 4.25 -5.93 23.78
C SER A 66 3.37 -6.42 22.62
N ASP A 67 2.07 -6.05 22.60
CA ASP A 67 1.14 -6.49 21.56
C ASP A 67 1.20 -5.62 20.30
N LEU A 68 1.95 -4.51 20.35
CA LEU A 68 2.19 -3.58 19.24
C LEU A 68 3.16 -4.16 18.21
N ASP A 69 4.09 -5.02 18.63
CA ASP A 69 4.96 -5.80 17.74
C ASP A 69 4.28 -7.12 17.38
N PHE A 70 3.56 -7.14 16.26
CA PHE A 70 2.81 -8.32 15.84
C PHE A 70 3.11 -8.72 14.39
N LYS A 71 2.83 -10.00 14.09
CA LYS A 71 2.80 -10.54 12.73
C LYS A 71 1.42 -11.15 12.51
N SER A 72 0.86 -10.95 11.32
CA SER A 72 -0.46 -11.45 10.97
C SER A 72 -0.50 -11.87 9.51
N SER A 73 -1.12 -13.01 9.24
CA SER A 73 -1.41 -13.44 7.87
C SER A 73 -2.65 -12.71 7.37
N PHE A 74 -2.68 -12.38 6.08
CA PHE A 74 -3.82 -11.71 5.45
C PHE A 74 -4.13 -12.33 4.09
N THR A 75 -5.40 -12.27 3.69
CA THR A 75 -5.86 -12.74 2.37
C THR A 75 -6.68 -11.64 1.70
N LEU A 76 -6.24 -11.20 0.51
CA LEU A 76 -6.95 -10.20 -0.26
C LEU A 76 -7.50 -10.82 -1.55
N THR A 77 -8.82 -10.81 -1.72
CA THR A 77 -9.47 -11.29 -2.95
C THR A 77 -9.60 -10.13 -3.92
N ILE A 78 -8.90 -10.21 -5.05
CA ILE A 78 -8.94 -9.20 -6.11
C ILE A 78 -10.30 -9.27 -6.83
N LYS A 79 -10.97 -8.11 -6.94
CA LYS A 79 -12.30 -7.95 -7.53
C LYS A 79 -12.27 -7.35 -8.94
N GLN A 80 -11.18 -6.69 -9.34
CA GLN A 80 -11.04 -6.02 -10.64
C GLN A 80 -9.81 -6.53 -11.40
N ASN A 81 -9.99 -6.79 -12.70
CA ASN A 81 -8.91 -7.17 -13.63
C ASN A 81 -8.21 -5.92 -14.17
N ASP A 82 -7.55 -5.16 -13.30
CA ASP A 82 -6.66 -4.08 -13.73
C ASP A 82 -5.20 -4.46 -13.46
N THR A 83 -4.28 -3.78 -14.14
CA THR A 83 -2.83 -3.96 -13.98
C THR A 83 -2.48 -3.72 -12.52
N CYS A 84 -2.24 -4.81 -11.79
CA CYS A 84 -2.19 -4.82 -10.34
C CYS A 84 -0.89 -4.16 -9.84
N TYR A 85 -0.86 -2.82 -9.77
CA TYR A 85 0.17 -2.09 -9.03
C TYR A 85 -0.18 -2.15 -7.54
N VAL A 86 -0.07 -3.34 -6.96
CA VAL A 86 -0.54 -3.62 -5.60
C VAL A 86 0.20 -2.75 -4.61
N SER A 87 -0.52 -1.77 -4.08
CA SER A 87 -0.12 -1.10 -2.86
C SER A 87 -1.02 -1.58 -1.72
N LEU A 88 -0.40 -2.05 -0.64
CA LEU A 88 -1.14 -2.36 0.58
C LEU A 88 -1.46 -1.05 1.27
N SER A 89 -2.74 -0.85 1.54
CA SER A 89 -3.21 0.32 2.29
C SER A 89 -3.78 -0.07 3.64
N MET A 90 -3.31 0.60 4.69
CA MET A 90 -3.80 0.43 6.05
C MET A 90 -4.83 1.51 6.38
N TYR A 91 -6.06 1.12 6.76
CA TYR A 91 -7.11 2.07 7.16
C TYR A 91 -7.07 2.34 8.67
N TYR A 92 -6.82 3.59 9.05
CA TYR A 92 -7.08 4.12 10.41
C TYR A 92 -7.86 5.43 10.25
N MET A 93 -9.16 5.41 10.60
CA MET A 93 -10.01 6.61 10.72
C MET A 93 -9.91 7.63 9.55
N TYR A 94 -10.01 7.19 8.29
CA TYR A 94 -9.94 7.98 7.02
C TYR A 94 -8.55 8.21 6.39
N MET A 95 -7.48 7.66 6.95
CA MET A 95 -6.14 7.82 6.39
C MET A 95 -5.56 6.49 5.90
N TYR A 96 -4.99 6.47 4.69
CA TYR A 96 -4.40 5.29 4.07
C TYR A 96 -2.87 5.41 4.02
N ILE A 97 -2.18 4.39 4.52
CA ILE A 97 -0.72 4.22 4.35
C ILE A 97 -0.47 3.25 3.22
N SER A 98 0.04 3.73 2.09
CA SER A 98 0.36 2.93 0.90
C SER A 98 1.79 2.41 0.95
N VAL A 99 1.95 1.08 0.82
CA VAL A 99 3.24 0.41 0.63
C VAL A 99 3.20 -0.30 -0.72
N PHE A 100 4.11 0.05 -1.64
CA PHE A 100 4.21 -0.63 -2.93
C PHE A 100 4.85 -2.01 -2.74
N ILE A 101 4.10 -3.08 -2.97
CA ILE A 101 4.64 -4.43 -2.97
C ILE A 101 4.68 -4.91 -4.40
N LYS A 102 5.87 -5.35 -4.82
CA LYS A 102 6.04 -6.04 -6.09
C LYS A 102 5.38 -7.41 -5.97
N CYS A 103 4.13 -7.52 -6.43
CA CYS A 103 3.56 -8.82 -6.76
C CYS A 103 4.39 -9.40 -7.90
N MET A 104 5.06 -10.51 -7.61
CA MET A 104 5.89 -11.27 -8.56
C MET A 104 5.01 -12.11 -9.48
#